data_AF-A0A268TDZ6-F1
#
_entry.id   AF-A0A268TDZ6-F1
#
_cell.length_a   1.000
_cell.length_b   1.000
_cell.length_c   1.000
_cell.angle_alpha   90.00
_cell.angle_beta   90.00
_cell.angle_gamma   90.00
#
_symmetry.space_group_name_H-M   'P 1'
#
loop_
_entity.id
_entity.type
_entity.pdbx_description
1 polymer ?
#
loop_
_entity_poly.entity_id
_entity_poly.type
_entity_poly.pdbx_seq_one_letter_code
_entity_poly.pdbx_strand_id
1 'polypeptide(L)'
;MAVSNSKAFSLIEIVFGIVIFGIILSLALPKISSNSRICEIELTSRLAALQNRLSILFTQSQLSHSGVHTDKINALFTTVQKGNTPNCSLEFYPAQSILVATSYKQKVIFQIKPKNFSSNPKIFCDLPHALCKKFNDKTKKK
;
A
#
# COMPACT_ATOMS: atom_id res chain seq x y z
N MET A 1 -38.47 56.07 -9.37
CA MET A 1 -38.29 54.70 -9.89
C MET A 1 -37.20 54.04 -9.07
N ALA A 2 -37.55 53.12 -8.19
CA ALA A 2 -36.58 52.24 -7.52
C ALA A 2 -37.32 50.96 -7.15
N VAL A 3 -37.17 49.93 -7.97
CA VAL A 3 -37.66 48.58 -7.69
C VAL A 3 -36.65 47.95 -6.73
N SER A 4 -36.89 48.06 -5.42
CA SER A 4 -36.14 47.29 -4.42
C SER A 4 -36.89 45.99 -4.16
N ASN A 5 -36.65 45.00 -5.02
CA ASN A 5 -37.19 43.65 -4.88
C ASN A 5 -36.35 42.86 -3.86
N SER A 6 -36.40 43.29 -2.60
CA SER A 6 -35.76 42.59 -1.49
C SER A 6 -36.66 41.42 -1.09
N LYS A 7 -36.65 40.33 -1.88
CA LYS A 7 -37.28 39.07 -1.49
C LYS A 7 -36.49 38.51 -0.31
N ALA A 8 -36.98 38.76 0.90
CA ALA A 8 -36.53 38.06 2.10
C ALA A 8 -36.79 36.57 1.85
N PHE A 9 -35.72 35.79 1.68
CA PHE A 9 -35.81 34.33 1.64
C PHE A 9 -36.57 33.86 2.87
N SER A 10 -37.62 33.07 2.66
CA SER A 10 -38.38 32.50 3.77
C SER A 10 -37.48 31.57 4.56
N LEU A 11 -37.50 31.66 5.90
CA LEU A 11 -36.76 30.77 6.81
C LEU A 11 -36.97 29.28 6.45
N ILE A 12 -38.17 28.94 5.99
CA ILE A 12 -38.53 27.59 5.52
C ILE A 12 -37.73 27.16 4.29
N GLU A 13 -37.47 28.07 3.36
CA GLU A 13 -36.72 27.80 2.13
C GLU A 13 -35.24 27.54 2.44
N ILE A 14 -34.68 28.29 3.39
CA ILE A 14 -33.31 28.06 3.88
C ILE A 14 -33.19 26.71 4.58
N VAL A 15 -34.14 26.36 5.44
CA VAL A 15 -34.15 25.06 6.14
C VAL A 15 -34.25 23.91 5.14
N PHE A 16 -35.12 24.02 4.13
CA PHE A 16 -35.22 23.03 3.06
C PHE A 16 -33.92 22.91 2.26
N GLY A 17 -33.29 24.04 1.94
CA GLY A 17 -32.00 24.08 1.26
C GLY A 17 -30.93 23.30 2.03
N ILE A 18 -30.79 23.54 3.34
CA ILE A 18 -29.80 22.88 4.19
C ILE A 18 -30.04 21.36 4.27
N VAL A 19 -31.30 20.93 4.42
CA VAL A 19 -31.65 19.50 4.48
C VAL A 19 -31.31 18.79 3.17
N ILE A 20 -31.70 19.37 2.03
CA ILE A 20 -31.39 18.81 0.71
C ILE A 20 -29.88 18.76 0.49
N PHE A 21 -29.16 19.83 0.81
CA PHE A 21 -27.70 19.89 0.67
C PHE A 21 -27.01 18.85 1.55
N GLY A 22 -27.50 18.63 2.78
CA GLY A 22 -26.99 17.61 3.69
C GLY A 22 -27.19 16.19 3.15
N ILE A 23 -28.36 15.89 2.59
CA ILE A 23 -28.64 14.58 1.96
C ILE A 23 -27.71 14.37 0.75
N ILE A 24 -27.60 15.37 -0.12
CA ILE A 24 -26.72 15.30 -1.30
C ILE A 24 -25.26 15.10 -0.88
N LEU A 25 -24.75 15.86 0.11
CA LEU A 25 -23.39 15.67 0.63
C LEU A 25 -23.19 14.26 1.21
N SER A 26 -24.15 13.76 1.97
CA SER A 26 -24.04 12.44 2.62
C SER A 26 -23.98 11.29 1.61
N LEU A 27 -24.63 11.45 0.44
CA LEU A 27 -24.64 10.45 -0.63
C LEU A 27 -23.47 10.63 -1.61
N ALA A 28 -23.05 11.88 -1.84
CA ALA A 28 -22.01 12.22 -2.80
C ALA A 28 -20.59 12.05 -2.26
N LEU A 29 -20.41 11.98 -0.94
CA LEU A 29 -19.09 11.70 -0.35
C LEU A 29 -18.77 10.21 -0.48
N PRO A 30 -17.84 9.82 -1.38
CA PRO A 30 -17.39 8.44 -1.44
C PRO A 30 -16.81 8.07 -0.08
N LYS A 31 -17.29 6.97 0.52
CA LYS A 31 -16.74 6.42 1.76
C LYS A 31 -15.22 6.34 1.59
N ILE A 32 -14.50 7.06 2.45
CA ILE A 32 -13.06 7.30 2.36
C ILE A 32 -12.31 5.96 2.31
N SER A 33 -12.03 5.47 1.10
CA SER A 33 -11.11 4.35 0.84
C SER A 33 -9.68 4.85 0.61
N SER A 34 -9.41 6.14 0.84
CA SER A 34 -8.07 6.70 0.65
C SER A 34 -7.04 6.00 1.54
N ASN A 35 -7.44 5.59 2.75
CA ASN A 35 -6.54 4.95 3.69
C ASN A 35 -6.03 3.59 3.22
N SER A 36 -6.86 2.76 2.56
CA SER A 36 -6.40 1.48 2.00
C SER A 36 -5.48 1.70 0.80
N ARG A 37 -5.75 2.73 -0.01
CA ARG A 37 -4.89 3.09 -1.14
C ARG A 37 -3.54 3.65 -0.68
N ILE A 38 -3.51 4.46 0.38
CA ILE A 38 -2.28 4.97 1.00
C ILE A 38 -1.46 3.79 1.50
N CYS A 39 -2.10 2.87 2.23
CA CYS A 39 -1.44 1.64 2.69
C CYS A 39 -0.89 0.80 1.52
N GLU A 40 -1.67 0.58 0.46
CA GLU A 40 -1.21 -0.15 -0.74
C GLU A 40 0.02 0.52 -1.37
N ILE A 41 0.04 1.85 -1.50
CA ILE A 41 1.18 2.61 -2.03
C ILE A 41 2.40 2.45 -1.13
N GLU A 42 2.20 2.57 0.19
CA GLU A 42 3.26 2.42 1.18
C GLU A 42 3.88 1.02 1.15
N LEU A 43 3.05 -0.03 1.18
CA LEU A 43 3.48 -1.41 1.07
C LEU A 43 4.23 -1.67 -0.23
N THR A 44 3.76 -1.12 -1.35
CA THR A 44 4.46 -1.21 -2.66
C THR A 44 5.84 -0.57 -2.59
N SER A 45 5.94 0.62 -1.99
CA SER A 45 7.20 1.34 -1.83
C SER A 45 8.19 0.58 -0.96
N ARG A 46 7.72 0.04 0.18
CA ARG A 46 8.52 -0.78 1.09
C ARG A 46 9.02 -2.06 0.42
N LEU A 47 8.18 -2.73 -0.35
CA LEU A 47 8.54 -3.91 -1.15
C LEU A 47 9.62 -3.60 -2.20
N ALA A 48 9.45 -2.51 -2.95
CA ALA A 48 10.42 -2.08 -3.96
C ALA A 48 11.78 -1.72 -3.31
N ALA A 49 11.75 -1.00 -2.20
CA ALA A 49 12.94 -0.66 -1.43
C ALA A 49 13.66 -1.91 -0.90
N LEU A 50 12.90 -2.89 -0.41
CA LEU A 50 13.43 -4.18 0.03
C LEU A 50 14.11 -4.95 -1.12
N GLN A 51 13.43 -5.10 -2.26
CA GLN A 51 13.98 -5.78 -3.43
C GLN A 51 15.25 -5.10 -3.95
N ASN A 52 15.29 -3.76 -3.93
CA ASN A 52 16.46 -2.98 -4.31
C ASN A 52 17.63 -3.21 -3.33
N ARG A 53 17.38 -3.15 -2.02
CA ARG A 53 18.41 -3.39 -1.01
C ARG A 53 18.97 -4.81 -1.05
N LEU A 54 18.11 -5.81 -1.28
CA LEU A 54 18.55 -7.19 -1.53
C LEU A 54 19.45 -7.24 -2.77
N SER A 55 19.03 -6.62 -3.87
CA SER A 55 19.83 -6.61 -5.10
C SER A 55 21.21 -5.97 -4.88
N ILE A 56 21.28 -4.84 -4.17
CA ILE A 56 22.55 -4.19 -3.82
C ILE A 56 23.43 -5.10 -2.96
N LEU A 57 22.86 -5.73 -1.92
CA LEU A 57 23.59 -6.64 -1.03
C LEU A 57 24.22 -7.80 -1.81
N PHE A 58 23.45 -8.42 -2.71
CA PHE A 58 23.93 -9.53 -3.53
C PHE A 58 25.00 -9.07 -4.53
N THR A 59 24.80 -7.94 -5.20
CA THR A 59 25.82 -7.36 -6.09
C THR A 59 27.13 -7.07 -5.35
N GLN A 60 27.05 -6.48 -4.15
CA GLN A 60 28.24 -6.21 -3.33
C GLN A 60 28.98 -7.49 -2.93
N SER A 61 28.25 -8.53 -2.53
CA SER A 61 28.82 -9.82 -2.16
C SER A 61 29.54 -10.49 -3.34
N GLN A 62 28.92 -10.43 -4.52
CA GLN A 62 29.47 -11.00 -5.74
C GLN A 62 30.73 -10.26 -6.19
N LEU A 63 30.74 -8.93 -6.14
CA LEU A 63 31.93 -8.13 -6.45
C LEU A 63 33.07 -8.35 -5.45
N SER A 64 32.74 -8.55 -4.17
CA SER A 64 33.71 -8.73 -3.10
C SER A 64 34.21 -10.18 -2.96
N HIS A 65 33.74 -11.10 -3.83
CA HIS A 65 34.00 -12.55 -3.72
C HIS A 65 33.69 -13.13 -2.33
N SER A 66 32.80 -12.49 -1.58
CA SER A 66 32.37 -12.92 -0.25
C SER A 66 30.94 -13.42 -0.31
N GLY A 67 30.62 -14.46 0.44
CA GLY A 67 29.25 -14.97 0.53
C GLY A 67 28.29 -13.93 1.14
N VAL A 68 27.01 -14.00 0.81
CA VAL A 68 26.00 -13.16 1.46
C VAL A 68 25.77 -13.64 2.89
N HIS A 69 26.04 -12.77 3.86
CA HIS A 69 25.74 -13.04 5.27
C HIS A 69 24.23 -13.00 5.50
N THR A 70 23.67 -14.12 5.95
CA THR A 70 22.23 -14.28 6.25
C THR A 70 21.75 -13.28 7.30
N ASP A 71 22.61 -12.86 8.23
CA ASP A 71 22.28 -11.84 9.24
C ASP A 71 21.90 -10.49 8.62
N LYS A 72 22.59 -10.09 7.55
CA LYS A 72 22.30 -8.85 6.82
C LYS A 72 20.97 -8.95 6.09
N ILE A 73 20.64 -10.12 5.54
CA ILE A 73 19.33 -10.39 4.91
C ILE A 73 18.22 -10.29 5.96
N ASN A 74 18.39 -10.95 7.10
CA ASN A 74 17.42 -10.93 8.19
C ASN A 74 17.23 -9.49 8.72
N ALA A 75 18.29 -8.71 8.85
CA ALA A 75 18.22 -7.30 9.23
C ALA A 75 17.43 -6.43 8.25
N LEU A 76 17.50 -6.72 6.94
CA LEU A 76 16.68 -6.04 5.93
C LEU A 76 15.19 -6.35 6.12
N PHE A 77 14.85 -7.63 6.35
CA PHE A 77 13.46 -8.05 6.58
C PHE A 77 12.90 -7.54 7.91
N THR A 78 13.69 -7.43 8.98
CA THR A 78 13.24 -6.82 10.24
C THR A 78 13.06 -5.31 10.10
N THR A 79 13.91 -4.65 9.30
CA THR A 79 13.76 -3.21 9.04
C THR A 79 12.47 -2.89 8.29
N VAL A 80 12.04 -3.76 7.36
CA VAL A 80 10.80 -3.54 6.59
C VAL A 80 9.53 -3.63 7.45
N GLN A 81 9.63 -4.34 8.59
CA GLN A 81 8.55 -4.50 9.57
C GLN A 81 8.41 -3.31 10.52
N LYS A 82 9.38 -2.38 10.54
CA LYS A 82 9.28 -1.17 11.36
C LYS A 82 8.12 -0.31 10.89
N GLY A 83 7.30 0.16 11.82
CA GLY A 83 6.11 0.96 11.50
C GLY A 83 4.97 0.15 10.89
N ASN A 84 4.91 -1.17 11.13
CA ASN A 84 3.71 -1.96 10.87
C ASN A 84 2.58 -1.52 11.81
N THR A 85 1.36 -1.51 11.28
CA THR A 85 0.12 -1.27 12.02
C THR A 85 -0.84 -2.43 11.80
N PRO A 86 -1.88 -2.62 12.64
CA PRO A 86 -2.84 -3.72 12.48
C PRO A 86 -3.54 -3.75 11.11
N ASN A 87 -3.68 -2.59 10.47
CA ASN A 87 -4.36 -2.44 9.18
C ASN A 87 -3.39 -2.22 8.01
N CYS A 88 -2.10 -2.05 8.27
CA CYS A 88 -1.09 -1.85 7.24
C CYS A 88 0.24 -2.44 7.72
N SER A 89 0.52 -3.69 7.33
CA SER A 89 1.72 -4.40 7.77
C SER A 89 2.39 -5.13 6.63
N LEU A 90 3.71 -5.23 6.71
CA LEU A 90 4.54 -6.10 5.88
C LEU A 90 5.35 -7.00 6.81
N GLU A 91 4.98 -8.28 6.90
CA GLU A 91 5.51 -9.23 7.87
C GLU A 91 6.33 -10.32 7.16
N PHE A 92 7.50 -10.63 7.71
CA PHE A 92 8.38 -11.67 7.17
C PHE A 92 8.34 -12.90 8.06
N TYR A 93 8.06 -14.05 7.46
CA TYR A 93 8.02 -15.35 8.14
C TYR A 93 9.21 -16.19 7.69
N PRO A 94 10.33 -16.19 8.45
CA PRO A 94 11.59 -16.80 8.01
C PRO A 94 11.47 -18.30 7.77
N ALA A 95 10.73 -19.02 8.63
CA ALA A 95 10.54 -20.46 8.54
C ALA A 95 9.94 -20.92 7.20
N GLN A 96 9.12 -20.07 6.58
CA GLN A 96 8.41 -20.39 5.33
C GLN A 96 9.03 -19.65 4.13
N SER A 97 9.95 -18.71 4.38
CA SER A 97 10.50 -17.78 3.39
C SER A 97 9.39 -17.05 2.62
N ILE A 98 8.37 -16.60 3.35
CA ILE A 98 7.26 -15.82 2.79
C ILE A 98 7.20 -14.45 3.44
N LEU A 99 6.63 -13.51 2.69
CA LEU A 99 6.35 -12.16 3.13
C LEU A 99 4.85 -11.90 2.98
N VAL A 100 4.19 -11.51 4.05
CA VAL A 100 2.74 -11.26 4.06
C VAL A 100 2.52 -9.77 4.13
N ALA A 101 1.83 -9.21 3.15
CA ALA A 101 1.37 -7.83 3.19
C ALA A 101 -0.12 -7.78 3.56
N THR A 102 -0.44 -7.02 4.60
CA THR A 102 -1.80 -6.78 5.06
C THR A 102 -2.20 -5.34 4.75
N SER A 103 -3.28 -5.17 4.00
CA SER A 103 -3.95 -3.88 3.77
C SER A 103 -5.41 -4.01 4.20
N TYR A 104 -5.73 -3.50 5.38
CA TYR A 104 -7.04 -3.55 6.02
C TYR A 104 -7.62 -4.97 6.03
N LYS A 105 -8.66 -5.23 5.23
CA LYS A 105 -9.35 -6.52 5.16
C LYS A 105 -8.72 -7.50 4.17
N GLN A 106 -7.64 -7.11 3.50
CA GLN A 106 -7.03 -7.89 2.44
C GLN A 106 -5.60 -8.25 2.81
N LYS A 107 -5.22 -9.49 2.51
CA LYS A 107 -3.86 -10.00 2.70
C LYS A 107 -3.35 -10.56 1.39
N VAL A 108 -2.06 -10.41 1.14
CA VAL A 108 -1.38 -11.05 0.01
C VAL A 108 -0.09 -11.69 0.51
N ILE A 109 0.16 -12.90 0.02
CA ILE A 109 1.36 -13.65 0.35
C ILE A 109 2.32 -13.54 -0.83
N PHE A 110 3.51 -13.06 -0.55
CA PHE A 110 4.64 -13.05 -1.47
C PHE A 110 5.55 -14.23 -1.16
N GLN A 111 5.93 -14.95 -2.22
CA GLN A 111 6.94 -15.98 -2.19
C GLN A 111 8.31 -15.39 -2.50
N ILE A 112 9.34 -15.91 -1.82
CA ILE A 112 10.72 -15.51 -2.01
C ILE A 112 11.47 -16.71 -2.63
N LYS A 113 12.08 -16.51 -3.81
CA LYS A 113 12.91 -17.52 -4.46
C LYS A 113 14.27 -16.96 -4.89
N PRO A 114 15.39 -17.66 -4.60
CA PRO A 114 15.46 -18.95 -3.92
C PRO A 114 15.37 -18.81 -2.38
N LYS A 115 14.86 -19.84 -1.69
CA LYS A 115 14.63 -19.82 -0.22
C LYS A 115 15.92 -19.80 0.61
N ASN A 116 16.97 -20.39 0.06
CA ASN A 116 18.29 -20.47 0.68
C ASN A 116 19.14 -19.20 0.46
N PHE A 117 18.62 -18.20 -0.25
CA PHE A 117 19.34 -16.98 -0.58
C PHE A 117 20.70 -17.24 -1.28
N SER A 118 20.83 -18.35 -2.03
CA SER A 118 22.06 -18.66 -2.77
C SER A 118 22.31 -17.70 -3.94
N SER A 119 21.27 -16.99 -4.38
CA SER A 119 21.33 -15.96 -5.40
C SER A 119 20.31 -14.87 -5.07
N ASN A 120 20.37 -13.75 -5.80
CA ASN A 120 19.49 -12.60 -5.55
C ASN A 120 18.02 -13.03 -5.53
N PRO A 121 17.34 -12.96 -4.38
CA PRO A 121 15.99 -13.47 -4.24
C PRO A 121 15.00 -12.56 -4.95
N LYS A 122 14.07 -13.17 -5.68
CA LYS A 122 12.90 -12.50 -6.25
C LYS A 122 11.72 -12.66 -5.31
N ILE A 123 11.09 -11.53 -4.99
CA ILE A 123 9.84 -11.46 -4.26
C ILE A 123 8.71 -11.37 -5.29
N PHE A 124 7.78 -12.32 -5.29
CA PHE A 124 6.65 -12.33 -6.22
C PHE A 124 5.38 -12.86 -5.55
N CYS A 125 4.23 -12.47 -6.06
CA CYS A 125 2.92 -12.92 -5.60
C CYS A 125 2.13 -13.51 -6.77
N ASP A 126 1.05 -14.23 -6.47
CA ASP A 126 0.19 -14.82 -7.49
C ASP A 126 -0.73 -13.77 -8.12
N LEU A 127 -0.56 -13.52 -9.43
CA LEU A 127 -1.23 -12.48 -10.20
C LEU A 127 -2.78 -12.53 -10.23
N PRO A 128 -3.44 -13.71 -10.13
CA PRO A 128 -4.90 -13.78 -10.01
C PRO A 128 -5.43 -13.07 -8.76
N HIS A 129 -4.58 -12.85 -7.75
CA HIS A 129 -4.99 -12.14 -6.54
C HIS A 129 -5.09 -10.63 -6.79
N ALA A 130 -6.26 -10.04 -6.54
CA ALA A 130 -6.54 -8.63 -6.85
C ALA A 130 -5.52 -7.64 -6.25
N LEU A 131 -5.07 -7.87 -5.00
CA LEU A 131 -3.99 -7.08 -4.39
C LEU A 131 -2.65 -7.27 -5.10
N CYS A 132 -2.29 -8.50 -5.47
CA CYS A 132 -1.03 -8.76 -6.16
C CYS A 132 -0.97 -8.03 -7.50
N LYS A 133 -2.10 -8.03 -8.23
CA LYS A 133 -2.25 -7.27 -9.45
C LYS A 133 -2.03 -5.77 -9.19
N LYS A 134 -2.59 -5.19 -8.14
CA LYS A 134 -2.35 -3.77 -7.78
C LYS A 134 -0.89 -3.48 -7.42
N PHE A 135 -0.23 -4.39 -6.71
CA PHE A 135 1.20 -4.26 -6.36
C PHE A 135 2.10 -4.32 -7.61
N ASN A 136 1.71 -5.10 -8.62
CA ASN A 136 2.47 -5.27 -9.87
C ASN A 136 2.05 -4.33 -11.01
N ASP A 137 0.83 -3.75 -11.00
CA ASP A 137 0.24 -2.98 -12.11
C ASP A 137 1.00 -1.67 -12.43
N LYS A 138 2.02 -1.29 -11.64
CA LYS A 138 2.93 -0.20 -12.00
C LYS A 138 3.71 -0.45 -13.30
N THR A 139 3.73 -1.68 -13.85
CA THR A 139 4.38 -1.95 -15.15
C THR A 139 3.46 -1.81 -16.37
N LYS A 140 2.19 -1.40 -16.23
CA LYS A 140 1.21 -1.38 -17.34
C LYS A 140 0.56 -0.05 -17.70
N LYS A 141 1.10 1.09 -17.27
CA LYS A 141 0.76 2.37 -17.90
C LYS A 141 1.80 2.70 -18.97
N LYS A 142 1.53 2.24 -20.20
CA LYS A 142 2.10 2.81 -21.43
C LYS A 142 1.35 4.07 -21.79
#